data_AF-A0A7V9QR59-F1
#
_entry.id   AF-A0A7V9QR59-F1
#
_cell.length_a   1.000
_cell.length_b   1.000
_cell.length_c   1.000
_cell.angle_alpha   90.00
_cell.angle_beta   90.00
_cell.angle_gamma   90.00
#
_symmetry.space_group_name_H-M   'P 1'
#
loop_
_entity.id
_entity.type
_entity.pdbx_description
1 polymer ?
#
loop_
_entity_poly.entity_id
_entity_poly.type
_entity_poly.pdbx_seq_one_letter_code
_entity_poly.pdbx_strand_id
1 'polypeptide(L)'
;FAAAWRNQPKWVVSRSLKSVGPNARLVEDDLEGAIRELKAEHDGEIEVAGPALAQSLTELGLIDEYRIYLHPVVLGRGKPYFAGPRPPLRLMTSDRIGEDVIRLTYVPA
;
A
#
# COMPACT_ATOMS: atom_id res chain seq x y z
N PHE A 1 13.44 -1.46 14.55
CA PHE A 1 12.85 -1.64 13.21
C PHE A 1 12.27 -3.04 13.01
N ALA A 2 13.08 -4.10 12.86
CA ALA A 2 12.59 -5.45 12.54
C ALA A 2 11.63 -6.10 13.58
N ALA A 3 11.72 -5.74 14.86
CA ALA A 3 10.81 -6.25 15.89
C ALA A 3 9.37 -5.73 15.72
N ALA A 4 9.20 -4.44 15.44
CA ALA A 4 7.88 -3.83 15.24
C ALA A 4 7.14 -4.50 14.08
N TRP A 5 7.81 -4.67 12.92
CA TRP A 5 7.25 -5.34 11.76
C TRP A 5 6.92 -6.82 12.02
N ARG A 6 7.76 -7.56 12.74
CA ARG A 6 7.49 -8.98 13.04
C ARG A 6 6.24 -9.19 13.89
N ASN A 7 5.90 -8.21 14.73
CA ASN A 7 4.74 -8.28 15.62
C ASN A 7 3.41 -7.89 14.93
N GLN A 8 3.46 -7.22 13.77
CA GLN A 8 2.24 -6.88 13.03
C GLN A 8 1.64 -8.11 12.33
N PRO A 9 0.32 -8.28 12.32
CA PRO A 9 -0.33 -9.25 11.44
C PRO A 9 -0.08 -8.87 9.98
N LYS A 10 0.10 -9.86 9.10
CA LYS A 10 0.42 -9.65 7.69
C LYS A 10 -0.44 -10.52 6.80
N TRP A 11 -0.79 -9.98 5.65
CA TRP A 11 -1.43 -10.73 4.57
C TRP A 11 -0.48 -10.75 3.39
N VAL A 12 -0.03 -11.94 3.03
CA VAL A 12 0.90 -12.14 1.92
C VAL A 12 0.07 -12.58 0.72
N VAL A 13 0.00 -11.73 -0.29
CA VAL A 13 -0.65 -12.07 -1.56
C VAL A 13 0.36 -12.78 -2.45
N SER A 14 0.13 -14.05 -2.75
CA SER A 14 1.04 -14.83 -3.60
C SER A 14 0.33 -16.00 -4.26
N ARG A 15 0.68 -16.28 -5.52
CA ARG A 15 0.16 -17.42 -6.29
C ARG A 15 1.05 -18.66 -6.23
N SER A 16 2.28 -18.52 -5.75
CA SER A 16 3.30 -19.59 -5.79
C SER A 16 3.69 -20.10 -4.41
N LEU A 17 3.52 -19.28 -3.37
CA LEU A 17 3.78 -19.73 -2.00
C LEU A 17 2.76 -20.80 -1.60
N LYS A 18 3.20 -21.73 -0.75
CA LYS A 18 2.35 -22.77 -0.15
C LYS A 18 2.20 -22.60 1.36
N SER A 19 3.05 -21.76 1.95
CA SER A 19 3.01 -21.42 3.37
C SER A 19 3.71 -20.08 3.58
N VAL A 20 3.43 -19.47 4.72
CA VAL A 20 4.02 -18.22 5.17
C VAL A 20 4.53 -18.36 6.60
N GLY A 21 5.40 -17.44 7.01
CA GLY A 21 5.96 -17.42 8.36
C GLY A 21 4.94 -17.04 9.44
N PRO A 22 5.38 -16.95 10.71
CA PRO A 22 4.52 -16.57 11.83
C PRO A 22 3.94 -15.16 11.65
N ASN A 23 2.75 -14.94 12.22
CA ASN A 23 1.98 -13.69 12.13
C ASN A 23 1.69 -13.26 10.68
N ALA A 24 1.55 -14.23 9.77
CA ALA A 24 1.15 -13.98 8.39
C ALA A 24 0.06 -14.96 7.94
N ARG A 25 -0.86 -14.48 7.11
CA ARG A 25 -1.87 -15.28 6.39
C ARG A 25 -1.59 -15.17 4.89
N LEU A 26 -1.65 -16.30 4.19
CA LEU A 26 -1.51 -16.34 2.74
C LEU A 26 -2.86 -16.03 2.08
N VAL A 27 -2.85 -15.21 1.03
CA VAL A 27 -4.00 -14.87 0.17
C VAL A 27 -3.66 -15.30 -1.25
N GLU A 28 -4.34 -16.34 -1.75
CA GLU A 28 -3.97 -17.01 -3.01
C GLU A 28 -4.82 -16.57 -4.22
N ASP A 29 -6.15 -16.49 -4.07
CA ASP A 29 -7.08 -16.36 -5.21
C ASP A 29 -7.87 -15.05 -5.21
N ASP A 30 -8.90 -14.95 -4.37
CA ASP A 30 -9.82 -13.82 -4.33
C ASP A 30 -9.22 -12.63 -3.58
N LEU A 31 -8.39 -11.86 -4.28
CA LEU A 31 -7.78 -10.66 -3.74
C LEU A 31 -8.83 -9.62 -3.33
N GLU A 32 -9.87 -9.41 -4.14
CA GLU A 32 -10.88 -8.38 -3.85
C GLU A 32 -11.66 -8.73 -2.59
N GLY A 33 -12.23 -9.94 -2.54
CA GLY A 33 -13.00 -10.43 -1.40
C GLY A 33 -12.17 -10.45 -0.12
N ALA A 34 -10.93 -10.97 -0.19
CA ALA A 34 -10.05 -11.02 0.98
C ALA A 34 -9.72 -9.62 1.54
N ILE A 35 -9.53 -8.62 0.69
CA ILE A 35 -9.24 -7.25 1.15
C ILE A 35 -10.49 -6.54 1.64
N ARG A 36 -11.67 -6.81 1.05
CA ARG A 36 -12.95 -6.30 1.58
C ARG A 36 -13.27 -6.87 2.96
N GLU A 37 -13.07 -8.18 3.14
CA GLU A 37 -13.18 -8.85 4.44
C GLU A 37 -12.19 -8.24 5.43
N LEU A 38 -10.92 -8.08 5.03
CA LEU A 38 -9.89 -7.48 5.87
C LEU A 38 -10.27 -6.07 6.35
N LYS A 39 -10.75 -5.21 5.44
CA LYS A 39 -11.21 -3.86 5.74
C LYS A 39 -12.47 -3.82 6.63
N ALA A 40 -13.30 -4.87 6.60
CA ALA A 40 -14.49 -4.96 7.43
C ALA A 40 -14.19 -5.46 8.85
N GLU A 41 -13.17 -6.31 9.00
CA GLU A 41 -12.82 -6.93 10.28
C GLU A 41 -11.80 -6.13 11.11
N HIS A 42 -11.06 -5.23 10.47
CA HIS A 42 -9.95 -4.52 11.11
C HIS A 42 -10.20 -3.02 11.17
N ASP A 43 -10.15 -2.48 12.38
CA ASP A 43 -10.09 -1.05 12.60
C ASP A 43 -8.68 -0.51 12.36
N GLY A 44 -8.58 0.72 11.87
CA GLY A 44 -7.32 1.44 11.70
C GLY A 44 -6.73 1.35 10.29
N GLU A 45 -5.41 1.41 10.20
CA GLU A 45 -4.69 1.51 8.93
C GLU A 45 -4.18 0.14 8.46
N ILE A 46 -4.47 -0.18 7.21
CA ILE A 46 -3.92 -1.35 6.50
C ILE A 46 -2.94 -0.83 5.45
N GLU A 47 -1.65 -1.05 5.68
CA GLU A 47 -0.60 -0.62 4.74
C GLU A 47 -0.38 -1.64 3.62
N VAL A 48 -0.20 -1.14 2.39
CA VAL A 48 0.05 -1.98 1.21
C VAL A 48 1.55 -2.01 0.89
N ALA A 49 2.12 -3.21 0.91
CA ALA A 49 3.52 -3.43 0.58
C ALA A 49 3.71 -3.85 -0.89
N GLY A 50 4.36 -2.98 -1.68
CA GLY A 50 4.87 -3.31 -3.02
C GLY A 50 4.00 -2.81 -4.19
N PRO A 51 4.62 -2.43 -5.32
CA PRO A 51 3.96 -1.69 -6.38
C PRO A 51 2.94 -2.52 -7.19
N ALA A 52 3.16 -3.82 -7.36
CA ALA A 52 2.25 -4.67 -8.12
C ALA A 52 0.92 -4.90 -7.39
N LEU A 53 0.99 -5.11 -6.07
CA LEU A 53 -0.21 -5.22 -5.24
C LEU A 53 -0.94 -3.89 -5.16
N ALA A 54 -0.21 -2.78 -4.94
CA ALA A 54 -0.79 -1.45 -4.92
C ALA A 54 -1.52 -1.11 -6.24
N GLN A 55 -0.96 -1.50 -7.39
CA GLN A 55 -1.61 -1.37 -8.69
C GLN A 55 -2.89 -2.22 -8.79
N SER A 56 -2.85 -3.47 -8.34
CA SER A 56 -4.04 -4.35 -8.40
C SER A 56 -5.18 -3.80 -7.53
N LEU A 57 -4.88 -3.37 -6.30
CA LEU A 57 -5.88 -2.78 -5.39
C LEU A 57 -6.40 -1.42 -5.88
N THR A 58 -5.56 -0.70 -6.59
CA THR A 58 -5.93 0.53 -7.30
C THR A 58 -6.99 0.29 -8.36
N GLU A 59 -6.79 -0.73 -9.21
CA GLU A 59 -7.71 -1.09 -10.29
C GLU A 59 -9.05 -1.59 -9.74
N LEU A 60 -9.03 -2.23 -8.57
CA LEU A 60 -10.22 -2.67 -7.82
C LEU A 60 -10.89 -1.54 -7.01
N GLY A 61 -10.34 -0.33 -6.97
CA GLY A 61 -10.88 0.79 -6.19
C GLY A 61 -10.82 0.57 -4.67
N LEU A 62 -9.85 -0.21 -4.18
CA LEU A 62 -9.73 -0.61 -2.77
C LEU A 62 -8.76 0.23 -1.94
N ILE A 63 -8.05 1.17 -2.56
CA ILE A 63 -7.14 2.09 -1.86
C ILE A 63 -7.87 3.38 -1.51
N ASP A 64 -7.99 3.66 -0.22
CA ASP A 64 -8.69 4.86 0.29
C ASP A 64 -7.77 6.09 0.36
N GLU A 65 -6.48 5.88 0.58
CA GLU A 65 -5.50 6.95 0.80
C GLU A 65 -4.14 6.62 0.14
N TYR A 66 -3.51 7.63 -0.46
CA TYR A 66 -2.15 7.58 -0.98
C TYR A 66 -1.26 8.50 -0.15
N ARG A 67 -0.25 7.92 0.51
CA ARG A 67 0.81 8.67 1.18
C ARG A 67 2.07 8.64 0.31
N ILE A 68 2.36 9.77 -0.33
CA ILE A 68 3.53 9.94 -1.20
C ILE A 68 4.61 10.65 -0.40
N TYR A 69 5.74 9.98 -0.19
CA TYR A 69 6.95 10.58 0.36
C TYR A 69 7.81 11.06 -0.80
N LEU A 70 7.75 12.37 -1.06
CA LEU A 70 8.49 13.01 -2.13
C LEU A 70 9.91 13.33 -1.63
N HIS A 71 10.90 12.66 -2.22
CA HIS A 71 12.32 12.89 -1.96
C HIS A 71 12.92 13.79 -3.05
N PRO A 72 13.89 14.68 -2.73
CA PRO A 72 14.53 15.58 -3.69
C PRO A 72 15.61 14.85 -4.52
N VAL A 73 15.27 13.72 -5.13
CA VAL A 73 16.20 12.87 -5.90
C VAL A 73 15.61 12.54 -7.26
N VAL A 74 16.44 12.64 -8.31
CA VAL A 74 16.08 12.23 -9.67
C VAL A 74 16.73 10.87 -9.96
N LEU A 75 15.92 9.80 -9.96
CA LEU A 75 16.40 8.43 -10.14
C LEU A 75 16.69 8.05 -11.61
N GLY A 76 16.14 8.78 -12.57
CA GLY A 76 16.25 8.52 -14.02
C GLY A 76 15.43 7.32 -14.52
N ARG A 77 15.47 6.17 -13.82
CA ARG A 77 14.66 4.98 -14.13
C ARG A 77 14.25 4.23 -12.86
N GLY A 78 13.15 3.48 -12.92
CA GLY A 78 12.68 2.67 -11.80
C GLY A 78 11.25 2.21 -11.98
N LYS A 79 10.66 1.62 -10.93
CA LYS A 79 9.23 1.33 -10.90
C LYS A 79 8.50 2.64 -10.58
N PRO A 80 7.56 3.10 -11.42
CA PRO A 80 6.79 4.30 -11.15
C PRO A 80 5.88 4.09 -9.93
N TYR A 81 5.55 5.16 -9.21
CA TYR A 81 4.58 5.10 -8.11
C TYR A 81 3.18 4.76 -8.62
N PHE A 82 2.76 5.39 -9.71
CA PHE A 82 1.56 5.03 -10.46
C PHE A 82 1.96 4.38 -11.78
N ALA A 83 1.70 3.08 -11.91
CA ALA A 83 2.01 2.30 -13.11
C ALA A 83 0.90 2.35 -14.19
N GLY A 84 -0.17 3.12 -13.95
CA GLY A 84 -1.32 3.25 -14.85
C GLY A 84 -2.17 4.48 -14.53
N PRO A 85 -3.18 4.77 -15.37
CA PRO A 85 -4.05 5.93 -15.20
C PRO A 85 -4.80 5.86 -13.86
N ARG A 86 -4.98 7.02 -13.23
CA ARG A 86 -5.73 7.17 -11.98
C ARG A 86 -6.91 8.10 -12.18
N PRO A 87 -8.05 7.89 -11.48
CA PRO A 87 -9.02 8.96 -11.33
C PRO A 87 -8.32 10.17 -10.66
N PRO A 88 -8.89 11.37 -10.79
CA PRO A 88 -8.39 12.53 -10.08
C PRO A 88 -8.22 12.22 -8.59
N LEU A 89 -7.15 12.75 -8.01
CA LEU A 89 -6.89 12.64 -6.58
C LEU A 89 -7.06 14.01 -5.92
N ARG A 90 -7.61 14.03 -4.72
CA ARG A 90 -7.75 15.23 -3.90
C ARG A 90 -6.65 15.28 -2.86
N LEU A 91 -5.89 16.37 -2.83
CA LEU A 91 -4.88 16.60 -1.79
C LEU A 91 -5.59 16.85 -0.46
N MET A 92 -5.19 16.11 0.56
CA MET A 92 -5.69 16.23 1.92
C MET A 92 -4.72 16.99 2.81
N THR A 93 -3.44 16.58 2.81
CA THR A 93 -2.39 17.24 3.61
C THR A 93 -1.06 17.26 2.87
N SER A 94 -0.22 18.24 3.21
CA SER A 94 1.17 18.33 2.79
C SER A 94 2.04 18.71 3.97
N ASP A 95 2.89 17.79 4.43
CA ASP A 95 3.72 17.96 5.63
C ASP A 95 5.19 17.80 5.28
N ARG A 96 6.06 18.63 5.86
CA ARG A 96 7.51 18.41 5.77
C ARG A 96 7.94 17.38 6.82
N ILE A 97 8.62 16.32 6.39
CA ILE A 97 9.19 15.27 7.22
C ILE A 97 10.71 15.40 7.21
N GLY A 98 11.29 15.69 8.38
CA GLY A 98 12.72 15.99 8.47
C GLY A 98 13.06 17.28 7.72
N GLU A 99 14.24 17.32 7.09
CA GLU A 99 14.72 18.52 6.39
C GLU A 99 14.15 18.63 4.97
N ASP A 100 14.12 17.53 4.22
CA ASP A 100 13.97 17.58 2.76
C ASP A 100 12.82 16.75 2.18
N VAL A 101 12.15 15.91 2.97
CA VAL A 101 11.06 15.05 2.47
C VAL A 101 9.72 15.75 2.66
N ILE A 102 8.87 15.72 1.64
CA ILE A 102 7.48 16.16 1.76
C ILE A 102 6.59 14.93 1.72
N ARG A 103 5.78 14.74 2.77
CA ARG A 103 4.68 13.76 2.75
C ARG A 103 3.43 14.44 2.21
N LEU A 104 2.94 13.93 1.09
CA LEU A 104 1.67 14.34 0.49
C LEU A 104 0.64 13.25 0.73
N THR A 105 -0.50 13.60 1.28
CA THR A 105 -1.61 12.68 1.52
C THR A 105 -2.73 13.00 0.55
N TYR A 106 -3.15 12.02 -0.25
CA TYR A 106 -4.23 12.14 -1.21
C TYR A 106 -5.30 11.08 -1.00
N VAL A 107 -6.53 11.40 -1.38
CA VAL A 107 -7.63 10.43 -1.48
C VAL A 107 -8.15 10.40 -2.92
N PRO A 108 -8.72 9.28 -3.41
CA PRO A 108 -9.52 9.31 -4.64
C PRO A 108 -10.60 10.41 -4.58
N ALA A 109 -10.77 11.15 -5.68
CA ALA A 109 -11.78 12.20 -5.80
C ALA A 109 -13.18 11.64 -6.11
#